data_AF-A0AAN8RHI7-F1
#
_entry.id   AF-A0AAN8RHI7-F1
#
_cell.length_a   1.000
_cell.length_b   1.000
_cell.length_c   1.000
_cell.angle_alpha   90.00
_cell.angle_beta   90.00
_cell.angle_gamma   90.00
#
_symmetry.space_group_name_H-M   'P 1'
#
loop_
_entity.id
_entity.type
_entity.pdbx_description
1 polymer ?
#
loop_
_entity_poly.entity_id
_entity_poly.type
_entity_poly.pdbx_seq_one_letter_code
_entity_poly.pdbx_strand_id
1 'polypeptide(L)'
;MAIPSSNGALSGSKKRKRVAADEAARKPKSKPKDLPVITKAVILRPAPKSKKPAEPDSDEDEYEDDDEDEDMESGSEEEGDNDLASKQAEMLQLEEEIISAKTATARTKGLNTLLEQLEDESEELVIITAVGLCRTFCRLMSRGQLVRHKEHSPEQLKMVKEAKEAYINYLNSLGSMLEGGEGTSLKLAMRVLKEESIHMKPSEDYYFPFLTYGVIIKHLLLSDSPDLVTVFAQDYVYEFSDLRLEFFKAIPTVSKEIPLSNTRYSENLFSILYNLKDLPSTTEELADPDLYISAPAKKKHPLFQIAAHQRYFQETWLALLSRPLPSKQRDILTILPKRIIPHFPNPRLLMDYLTDTYNTGGVIALLALQGLFNLMMSHNLDYPNFFPKLYALLDRDLMHVKYRSRFFRLLELFLNSSHLPAVLVASFIKRMARLCLAAPPSAIVTVIPFTYNLMRLHPTCTFMLHRVLGKEVDGKRLLTEGYTDPFNEDEVDPLKTGALESSLWELETLQSHYHPNVATLAKILSEQFTKQQYSLEDFLDHSYTSMLDAEMSKKITRDPVVEYIVPKKIFSEEEKKDDDDAALPPAQNMLLEFWDFS
;
A
#
# COMPACT_ATOMS: atom_id res chain seq x y z
N MET A 1 40.03 44.05 31.09
CA MET A 1 40.39 45.46 30.80
C MET A 1 39.97 45.77 29.37
N ALA A 2 39.25 46.89 29.20
CA ALA A 2 39.01 47.67 27.98
C ALA A 2 38.29 47.02 26.78
N ILE A 3 37.06 47.53 26.56
CA ILE A 3 36.37 47.67 25.27
C ILE A 3 37.17 48.65 24.39
N PRO A 4 37.09 48.53 23.05
CA PRO A 4 36.75 49.73 22.30
C PRO A 4 35.67 49.50 21.24
N SER A 5 34.72 50.43 21.28
CA SER A 5 33.71 50.75 20.28
C SER A 5 34.30 51.62 19.17
N SER A 6 33.88 51.43 17.92
CA SER A 6 33.84 52.51 16.94
C SER A 6 32.65 52.35 15.98
N ASN A 7 31.75 53.33 16.03
CA ASN A 7 30.65 53.56 15.11
C ASN A 7 31.15 53.90 13.69
N GLY A 8 30.38 53.46 12.69
CA GLY A 8 30.42 53.99 11.33
C GLY A 8 29.06 53.82 10.68
N ALA A 9 28.23 54.87 10.70
CA ALA A 9 26.98 54.97 9.98
C ALA A 9 27.19 55.78 8.68
N LEU A 10 26.52 55.39 7.59
CA LEU A 10 25.97 56.19 6.47
C LEU A 10 25.45 55.21 5.40
N SER A 11 24.12 55.09 5.22
CA SER A 11 23.29 55.79 4.21
C SER A 11 23.34 55.17 2.80
N GLY A 12 22.18 54.76 2.28
CA GLY A 12 22.05 54.41 0.85
C GLY A 12 20.81 53.61 0.45
N SER A 13 19.62 54.20 0.55
CA SER A 13 18.40 53.70 -0.11
C SER A 13 18.58 53.56 -1.62
N LYS A 14 18.19 52.42 -2.22
CA LYS A 14 17.72 52.36 -3.62
C LYS A 14 16.82 51.15 -3.88
N LYS A 15 15.53 51.43 -4.07
CA LYS A 15 14.54 50.61 -4.78
C LYS A 15 15.05 50.23 -6.17
N ARG A 16 14.81 48.98 -6.59
CA ARG A 16 14.51 48.49 -7.96
C ARG A 16 14.83 46.98 -7.99
N LYS A 17 14.15 46.10 -8.71
CA LYS A 17 12.92 46.12 -9.53
C LYS A 17 12.70 44.63 -9.82
N ARG A 18 11.46 44.15 -9.73
CA ARG A 18 11.08 42.82 -10.24
C ARG A 18 11.55 42.68 -11.69
N VAL A 19 12.29 41.62 -11.98
CA VAL A 19 12.55 41.16 -13.36
C VAL A 19 11.88 39.80 -13.48
N ALA A 20 10.86 39.76 -14.32
CA ALA A 20 10.20 38.57 -14.79
C ALA A 20 10.99 37.98 -15.96
N ALA A 21 11.13 36.66 -15.95
CA ALA A 21 11.42 35.77 -17.08
C ALA A 21 10.82 34.43 -16.61
N ASP A 22 9.58 34.06 -16.94
CA ASP A 22 9.04 33.71 -18.26
C ASP A 22 9.73 32.47 -18.85
N GLU A 23 9.27 31.28 -18.42
CA GLU A 23 9.36 30.07 -19.23
C GLU A 23 8.23 29.06 -18.88
N ALA A 24 7.19 29.10 -19.73
CA ALA A 24 6.43 27.97 -20.26
C ALA A 24 5.77 26.95 -19.29
N ALA A 25 4.71 27.38 -18.59
CA ALA A 25 3.68 26.47 -18.11
C ALA A 25 2.83 25.95 -19.30
N ARG A 26 3.10 24.70 -19.75
CA ARG A 26 2.22 23.95 -20.65
C ARG A 26 0.86 23.71 -19.97
N LYS A 27 -0.14 24.52 -20.31
CA LYS A 27 -1.55 24.24 -20.04
C LYS A 27 -2.03 23.09 -20.95
N PRO A 28 -2.62 21.99 -20.43
CA PRO A 28 -3.54 21.22 -21.23
C PRO A 28 -4.89 21.97 -21.22
N LYS A 29 -5.32 22.43 -22.38
CA LYS A 29 -6.70 22.85 -22.62
C LYS A 29 -7.57 21.59 -22.59
N SER A 30 -8.32 21.34 -21.51
CA SER A 30 -9.52 20.50 -21.58
C SER A 30 -10.74 21.38 -21.38
N LYS A 31 -11.47 21.62 -22.48
CA LYS A 31 -12.85 22.10 -22.46
C LYS A 31 -13.70 21.17 -21.57
N PRO A 32 -14.83 21.65 -21.01
CA PRO A 32 -15.77 20.78 -20.32
C PRO A 32 -16.20 19.67 -21.30
N LYS A 33 -15.87 18.43 -20.97
CA LYS A 33 -16.50 17.29 -21.63
C LYS A 33 -17.90 17.24 -21.06
N ASP A 34 -18.87 17.70 -21.84
CA ASP A 34 -20.23 17.19 -21.74
C ASP A 34 -20.13 15.67 -21.66
N LEU A 35 -20.71 15.11 -20.60
CA LEU A 35 -20.92 13.68 -20.47
C LEU A 35 -21.52 13.17 -21.79
N PRO A 36 -20.95 12.15 -22.43
CA PRO A 36 -21.64 11.52 -23.54
C PRO A 36 -22.89 10.89 -22.95
N VAL A 37 -24.05 11.44 -23.32
CA VAL A 37 -25.34 10.78 -23.24
C VAL A 37 -25.23 9.53 -24.09
N ILE A 38 -24.77 8.44 -23.50
CA ILE A 38 -24.92 7.09 -24.05
C ILE A 38 -26.11 6.48 -23.33
N THR A 39 -27.28 6.88 -23.81
CA THR A 39 -28.41 5.96 -23.90
C THR A 39 -27.94 4.75 -24.72
N LYS A 40 -27.46 3.72 -24.05
CA LYS A 40 -27.70 2.34 -24.46
C LYS A 40 -28.57 1.70 -23.38
N ALA A 41 -29.78 2.23 -23.29
CA ALA A 41 -30.90 1.37 -22.99
C ALA A 41 -30.97 0.36 -24.14
N VAL A 42 -30.80 -0.92 -23.82
CA VAL A 42 -31.33 -2.00 -24.65
C VAL A 42 -32.85 -1.84 -24.54
N ILE A 43 -33.40 -0.98 -25.41
CA ILE A 43 -34.83 -0.93 -25.70
C ILE A 43 -35.01 -1.97 -26.79
N LEU A 44 -35.39 -3.17 -26.39
CA LEU A 44 -35.97 -4.16 -27.28
C LEU A 44 -37.20 -3.53 -27.95
N ARG A 45 -37.28 -3.74 -29.27
CA ARG A 45 -38.22 -3.11 -30.20
C ARG A 45 -39.67 -3.37 -29.79
N PRO A 46 -40.61 -2.43 -30.02
CA PRO A 46 -42.03 -2.73 -29.99
C PRO A 46 -42.41 -3.63 -31.17
N ALA A 47 -43.26 -4.63 -30.91
CA ALA A 47 -43.80 -5.57 -31.89
C ALA A 47 -44.50 -4.87 -33.08
N PRO A 48 -44.40 -5.41 -34.32
CA PRO A 48 -45.11 -4.86 -35.47
C PRO A 48 -46.61 -5.21 -35.41
N LYS A 49 -47.46 -4.20 -35.65
CA LYS A 49 -48.91 -4.36 -35.75
C LYS A 49 -49.31 -5.04 -37.05
N SER A 50 -50.19 -6.03 -36.95
CA SER A 50 -50.87 -6.73 -38.04
C SER A 50 -51.63 -5.81 -39.00
N LYS A 51 -51.43 -5.98 -40.32
CA LYS A 51 -52.42 -5.61 -41.34
C LYS A 51 -52.44 -6.63 -42.49
N LYS A 52 -53.67 -6.91 -42.94
CA LYS A 52 -54.13 -7.88 -43.96
C LYS A 52 -53.92 -7.39 -45.43
N PRO A 53 -54.16 -8.24 -46.46
CA PRO A 53 -53.42 -8.29 -47.73
C PRO A 53 -54.06 -7.57 -48.91
N ALA A 54 -53.27 -7.31 -49.97
CA ALA A 54 -53.70 -7.19 -51.37
C ALA A 54 -52.48 -7.24 -52.33
N GLU A 55 -52.64 -7.95 -53.46
CA GLU A 55 -51.70 -8.26 -54.57
C GLU A 55 -51.48 -7.07 -55.55
N PRO A 56 -50.87 -7.28 -56.75
CA PRO A 56 -49.45 -7.51 -57.05
C PRO A 56 -48.90 -6.44 -58.03
N ASP A 57 -47.59 -6.41 -58.33
CA ASP A 57 -47.09 -6.10 -59.69
C ASP A 57 -45.55 -6.21 -59.81
N SER A 58 -45.17 -7.05 -60.78
CA SER A 58 -44.13 -6.92 -61.82
C SER A 58 -42.63 -6.73 -61.52
N ASP A 59 -41.88 -7.69 -62.07
CA ASP A 59 -40.59 -7.63 -62.81
C ASP A 59 -39.28 -7.71 -62.01
N GLU A 60 -38.56 -8.85 -62.15
CA GLU A 60 -37.27 -9.04 -62.89
C GLU A 60 -36.07 -8.76 -61.93
N ASP A 61 -35.07 -9.59 -61.64
CA ASP A 61 -34.32 -10.68 -62.29
C ASP A 61 -33.52 -11.46 -61.18
N GLU A 62 -33.43 -12.81 -61.19
CA GLU A 62 -32.23 -13.61 -61.59
C GLU A 62 -30.99 -13.37 -60.68
N TYR A 63 -30.44 -14.29 -59.86
CA TYR A 63 -29.93 -15.65 -60.08
C TYR A 63 -29.60 -16.39 -58.75
N GLU A 64 -29.69 -17.72 -58.81
CA GLU A 64 -28.82 -18.78 -58.24
C GLU A 64 -28.99 -19.28 -56.80
N ASP A 65 -29.67 -20.44 -56.75
CA ASP A 65 -29.46 -21.65 -55.95
C ASP A 65 -28.14 -21.75 -55.17
N ASP A 66 -28.26 -22.17 -53.91
CA ASP A 66 -27.51 -23.32 -53.39
C ASP A 66 -28.31 -23.94 -52.24
N ASP A 67 -28.83 -25.13 -52.49
CA ASP A 67 -29.44 -26.05 -51.53
C ASP A 67 -28.34 -26.66 -50.66
N GLU A 68 -28.39 -26.46 -49.35
CA GLU A 68 -27.90 -27.46 -48.38
C GLU A 68 -28.88 -27.58 -47.21
N ASP A 69 -29.60 -28.70 -47.21
CA ASP A 69 -30.40 -29.21 -46.09
C ASP A 69 -29.49 -29.55 -44.89
N GLU A 70 -29.64 -28.84 -43.77
CA GLU A 70 -29.34 -29.39 -42.43
C GLU A 70 -30.43 -28.97 -41.43
N ASP A 71 -31.46 -29.80 -41.31
CA ASP A 71 -32.34 -29.85 -40.14
C ASP A 71 -31.55 -30.32 -38.91
N MET A 72 -31.29 -29.44 -37.93
CA MET A 72 -31.07 -29.83 -36.52
C MET A 72 -31.37 -28.69 -35.52
N GLU A 73 -32.53 -28.83 -34.87
CA GLU A 73 -32.90 -28.38 -33.50
C GLU A 73 -32.45 -26.98 -33.01
N SER A 74 -33.26 -25.94 -33.28
CA SER A 74 -33.20 -24.63 -32.59
C SER A 74 -34.33 -24.48 -31.54
N GLY A 75 -34.48 -25.45 -30.65
CA GLY A 75 -35.68 -25.60 -29.82
C GLY A 75 -35.62 -25.11 -28.37
N SER A 76 -34.51 -24.56 -27.85
CA SER A 76 -34.37 -24.38 -26.38
C SER A 76 -33.90 -23.00 -25.89
N GLU A 77 -33.52 -22.06 -26.75
CA GLU A 77 -33.02 -20.75 -26.31
C GLU A 77 -34.11 -19.66 -26.28
N GLU A 78 -35.17 -19.78 -27.09
CA GLU A 78 -36.25 -18.78 -27.12
C GLU A 78 -37.26 -18.88 -25.95
N GLU A 79 -37.38 -20.03 -25.30
CA GLU A 79 -38.34 -20.21 -24.19
C GLU A 79 -37.86 -19.56 -22.87
N GLY A 80 -36.55 -19.56 -22.60
CA GLY A 80 -35.98 -18.98 -21.37
C GLY A 80 -36.02 -17.45 -21.34
N ASP A 81 -35.78 -16.79 -22.48
CA ASP A 81 -35.76 -15.33 -22.59
C ASP A 81 -37.18 -14.73 -22.51
N ASN A 82 -38.20 -15.49 -22.94
CA ASN A 82 -39.60 -15.10 -22.87
C ASN A 82 -40.16 -15.18 -21.43
N ASP A 83 -39.70 -16.14 -20.63
CA ASP A 83 -40.10 -16.29 -19.23
C ASP A 83 -39.51 -15.17 -18.34
N LEU A 84 -38.26 -14.76 -18.61
CA LEU A 84 -37.60 -13.65 -17.90
C LEU A 84 -38.27 -12.29 -18.22
N ALA A 85 -38.63 -12.07 -19.50
CA ALA A 85 -39.35 -10.88 -19.93
C ALA A 85 -40.77 -10.81 -19.33
N SER A 86 -41.46 -11.95 -19.22
CA SER A 86 -42.76 -12.05 -18.54
C SER A 86 -42.64 -11.68 -17.07
N LYS A 87 -41.66 -12.26 -16.36
CA LYS A 87 -41.38 -11.95 -14.94
C LYS A 87 -41.02 -10.48 -14.71
N GLN A 88 -40.27 -9.86 -15.63
CA GLN A 88 -39.96 -8.43 -15.57
C GLN A 88 -41.21 -7.56 -15.76
N ALA A 89 -42.15 -7.95 -16.62
CA ALA A 89 -43.41 -7.25 -16.82
C ALA A 89 -44.34 -7.39 -15.62
N GLU A 90 -44.42 -8.58 -15.01
CA GLU A 90 -45.14 -8.81 -13.76
C GLU A 90 -44.57 -7.98 -12.61
N MET A 91 -43.23 -7.89 -12.52
CA MET A 91 -42.57 -7.04 -11.54
C MET A 91 -42.97 -5.57 -11.71
N LEU A 92 -42.97 -5.03 -12.93
CA LEU A 92 -43.38 -3.65 -13.19
C LEU A 92 -44.84 -3.37 -12.80
N GLN A 93 -45.74 -4.34 -13.00
CA GLN A 93 -47.13 -4.23 -12.55
C GLN A 93 -47.20 -4.17 -11.02
N LEU A 94 -46.48 -5.05 -10.33
CA LEU A 94 -46.37 -5.04 -8.87
C LEU A 94 -45.78 -3.73 -8.35
N GLU A 95 -44.79 -3.14 -9.03
CA GLU A 95 -44.23 -1.82 -8.69
C GLU A 95 -45.33 -0.74 -8.70
N GLU A 96 -46.15 -0.69 -9.76
CA GLU A 96 -47.22 0.31 -9.90
C GLU A 96 -48.35 0.09 -8.89
N GLU A 97 -48.68 -1.16 -8.58
CA GLU A 97 -49.66 -1.53 -7.55
C GLU A 97 -49.22 -1.08 -6.15
N ILE A 98 -47.97 -1.32 -5.78
CA ILE A 98 -47.39 -0.91 -4.48
C ILE A 98 -47.40 0.62 -4.32
N ILE A 99 -47.07 1.32 -5.39
CA ILE A 99 -46.97 2.78 -5.43
C ILE A 99 -48.36 3.45 -5.41
N SER A 100 -49.37 2.80 -5.99
CA SER A 100 -50.76 3.29 -6.04
C SER A 100 -51.63 2.80 -4.88
N ALA A 101 -51.14 1.85 -4.07
CA ALA A 101 -51.85 1.27 -2.94
C ALA A 101 -52.32 2.34 -1.93
N LYS A 102 -53.64 2.32 -1.65
CA LYS A 102 -54.32 3.22 -0.71
C LYS A 102 -54.37 2.68 0.73
N THR A 103 -54.21 1.38 0.93
CA THR A 103 -54.25 0.71 2.24
C THR A 103 -52.87 0.18 2.64
N ALA A 104 -52.57 0.24 3.94
CA ALA A 104 -51.28 -0.21 4.48
C ALA A 104 -51.05 -1.72 4.22
N THR A 105 -52.11 -2.52 4.33
CA THR A 105 -52.09 -3.98 4.12
C THR A 105 -51.81 -4.40 2.68
N ALA A 106 -52.31 -3.67 1.68
CA ALA A 106 -52.03 -3.98 0.27
C ALA A 106 -50.58 -3.66 -0.09
N ARG A 107 -50.06 -2.53 0.43
CA ARG A 107 -48.68 -2.11 0.21
C ARG A 107 -47.68 -3.06 0.86
N THR A 108 -47.93 -3.48 2.10
CA THR A 108 -47.05 -4.42 2.80
C THR A 108 -47.08 -5.80 2.21
N LYS A 109 -48.25 -6.28 1.74
CA LYS A 109 -48.33 -7.54 1.04
C LYS A 109 -47.48 -7.54 -0.23
N GLY A 110 -47.59 -6.50 -1.06
CA GLY A 110 -46.77 -6.37 -2.28
C GLY A 110 -45.26 -6.20 -2.00
N LEU A 111 -44.89 -5.47 -0.95
CA LEU A 111 -43.49 -5.35 -0.55
C LEU A 111 -42.93 -6.66 0.00
N ASN A 112 -43.70 -7.39 0.81
CA ASN A 112 -43.27 -8.67 1.36
C ASN A 112 -43.17 -9.74 0.27
N THR A 113 -44.06 -9.77 -0.73
CA THR A 113 -43.94 -10.71 -1.86
C THR A 113 -42.67 -10.46 -2.67
N LEU A 114 -42.30 -9.19 -2.89
CA LEU A 114 -41.04 -8.86 -3.56
C LEU A 114 -39.81 -9.16 -2.69
N LEU A 115 -39.92 -9.03 -1.36
CA LEU A 115 -38.85 -9.41 -0.42
C LEU A 115 -38.68 -10.93 -0.34
N GLU A 116 -39.76 -11.70 -0.38
CA GLU A 116 -39.72 -13.17 -0.45
C GLU A 116 -39.08 -13.64 -1.77
N GLN A 117 -39.37 -12.96 -2.89
CA GLN A 117 -38.73 -13.23 -4.19
C GLN A 117 -37.22 -12.94 -4.23
N LEU A 118 -36.69 -12.15 -3.30
CA LEU A 118 -35.24 -11.96 -3.15
C LEU A 118 -34.55 -13.15 -2.47
N GLU A 119 -35.30 -14.04 -1.82
CA GLU A 119 -34.77 -15.24 -1.17
C GLU A 119 -34.76 -16.47 -2.11
N ASP A 120 -35.26 -16.31 -3.34
CA ASP A 120 -35.41 -17.39 -4.34
C ASP A 120 -34.09 -17.69 -5.09
N GLU A 121 -33.82 -18.97 -5.40
CA GLU A 121 -32.47 -19.50 -5.69
C GLU A 121 -31.80 -19.05 -7.01
N SER A 122 -32.50 -18.38 -7.94
CA SER A 122 -31.91 -17.98 -9.23
C SER A 122 -31.28 -16.58 -9.20
N GLU A 123 -29.96 -16.48 -9.40
CA GLU A 123 -29.18 -15.23 -9.34
C GLU A 123 -29.79 -14.09 -10.19
N GLU A 124 -30.26 -14.39 -11.41
CA GLU A 124 -30.82 -13.38 -12.32
C GLU A 124 -32.15 -12.77 -11.80
N LEU A 125 -33.02 -13.59 -11.21
CA LEU A 125 -34.29 -13.13 -10.66
C LEU A 125 -34.06 -12.28 -9.41
N VAL A 126 -33.08 -12.64 -8.59
CA VAL A 126 -32.69 -11.85 -7.41
C VAL A 126 -32.22 -10.46 -7.83
N ILE A 127 -31.39 -10.36 -8.88
CA ILE A 127 -30.92 -9.07 -9.41
C ILE A 127 -32.09 -8.24 -9.95
N ILE A 128 -32.96 -8.84 -10.76
CA ILE A 128 -34.11 -8.14 -11.34
C ILE A 128 -35.03 -7.61 -10.23
N THR A 129 -35.34 -8.45 -9.25
CA THR A 129 -36.19 -8.11 -8.10
C THR A 129 -35.55 -7.02 -7.24
N ALA A 130 -34.23 -7.08 -7.00
CA ALA A 130 -33.49 -6.05 -6.28
C ALA A 130 -33.52 -4.71 -7.04
N VAL A 131 -33.33 -4.72 -8.35
CA VAL A 131 -33.44 -3.52 -9.19
C VAL A 131 -34.87 -2.94 -9.15
N GLY A 132 -35.90 -3.79 -9.21
CA GLY A 132 -37.29 -3.38 -9.11
C GLY A 132 -37.63 -2.77 -7.75
N LEU A 133 -37.24 -3.42 -6.66
CA LEU A 133 -37.37 -2.91 -5.30
C LEU A 133 -36.62 -1.59 -5.10
N CYS A 134 -35.41 -1.44 -5.65
CA CYS A 134 -34.72 -0.16 -5.64
C CYS A 134 -35.58 0.94 -6.30
N ARG A 135 -36.17 0.68 -7.47
CA ARG A 135 -37.02 1.65 -8.16
C ARG A 135 -38.27 2.00 -7.36
N THR A 136 -38.94 1.02 -6.74
CA THR A 136 -40.12 1.27 -5.92
C THR A 136 -39.78 2.13 -4.71
N PHE A 137 -38.71 1.81 -3.97
CA PHE A 137 -38.29 2.61 -2.83
C PHE A 137 -37.86 4.02 -3.23
N CYS A 138 -37.13 4.22 -4.33
CA CYS A 138 -36.81 5.56 -4.84
C CYS A 138 -38.08 6.36 -5.19
N ARG A 139 -39.09 5.72 -5.79
CA ARG A 139 -40.38 6.36 -6.08
C ARG A 139 -41.21 6.67 -4.83
N LEU A 140 -41.18 5.79 -3.83
CA LEU A 140 -41.84 6.01 -2.53
C LEU A 140 -41.18 7.16 -1.76
N MET A 141 -39.84 7.25 -1.82
CA MET A 141 -39.07 8.34 -1.22
C MET A 141 -39.40 9.68 -1.89
N SER A 142 -39.34 9.75 -3.22
CA SER A 142 -39.63 11.00 -3.95
C SER A 142 -41.07 11.51 -3.77
N ARG A 143 -42.04 10.61 -3.50
CA ARG A 143 -43.42 10.96 -3.14
C ARG A 143 -43.61 11.34 -1.66
N GLY A 144 -42.55 11.32 -0.84
CA GLY A 144 -42.61 11.62 0.60
C GLY A 144 -43.34 10.57 1.44
N GLN A 145 -43.65 9.40 0.87
CA GLN A 145 -44.45 8.36 1.54
C GLN A 145 -43.68 7.54 2.59
N LEU A 146 -42.39 7.82 2.75
CA LEU A 146 -41.49 7.25 3.76
C LEU A 146 -41.13 8.25 4.88
N VAL A 147 -41.59 9.51 4.79
CA VAL A 147 -41.34 10.56 5.79
C VAL A 147 -42.57 10.72 6.68
N ARG A 148 -42.34 10.91 7.99
CA ARG A 148 -43.44 11.16 8.93
C ARG A 148 -43.78 12.65 8.93
N HIS A 149 -44.96 13.01 8.42
CA HIS A 149 -45.55 14.34 8.59
C HIS A 149 -46.49 14.41 9.80
N LYS A 150 -46.59 15.60 10.42
CA LYS A 150 -47.45 15.85 11.60
C LYS A 150 -48.95 15.73 11.30
N GLU A 151 -49.33 15.82 10.03
CA GLU A 151 -50.71 15.80 9.54
C GLU A 151 -51.22 14.39 9.19
N HIS A 152 -50.42 13.35 9.42
CA HIS A 152 -50.81 12.00 9.04
C HIS A 152 -51.89 11.40 9.94
N SER A 153 -52.87 10.76 9.30
CA SER A 153 -53.83 9.85 9.95
C SER A 153 -53.10 8.67 10.62
N PRO A 154 -53.65 8.07 11.70
CA PRO A 154 -53.08 6.87 12.32
C PRO A 154 -52.83 5.71 11.33
N GLU A 155 -53.64 5.57 10.28
CA GLU A 155 -53.44 4.57 9.23
C GLU A 155 -52.23 4.90 8.32
N GLN A 156 -52.03 6.18 8.03
CA GLN A 156 -50.88 6.65 7.25
C GLN A 156 -49.58 6.53 8.06
N LEU A 157 -49.62 6.77 9.38
CA LEU A 157 -48.48 6.55 10.26
C LEU A 157 -48.09 5.07 10.34
N LYS A 158 -49.08 4.16 10.36
CA LYS A 158 -48.85 2.72 10.28
C LYS A 158 -48.21 2.33 8.94
N MET A 159 -48.72 2.84 7.83
CA MET A 159 -48.18 2.63 6.49
C MET A 159 -46.71 3.10 6.36
N VAL A 160 -46.37 4.27 6.91
CA VAL A 160 -44.99 4.78 6.93
C VAL A 160 -44.08 3.90 7.78
N LYS A 161 -44.58 3.39 8.92
CA LYS A 161 -43.79 2.51 9.80
C LYS A 161 -43.48 1.18 9.09
N GLU A 162 -44.48 0.53 8.51
CA GLU A 162 -44.32 -0.75 7.81
C GLU A 162 -43.45 -0.60 6.55
N ALA A 163 -43.59 0.50 5.80
CA ALA A 163 -42.73 0.78 4.65
C ALA A 163 -41.26 0.99 5.06
N LYS A 164 -41.00 1.59 6.23
CA LYS A 164 -39.64 1.70 6.79
C LYS A 164 -39.07 0.36 7.23
N GLU A 165 -39.88 -0.50 7.83
CA GLU A 165 -39.47 -1.86 8.19
C GLU A 165 -39.12 -2.67 6.93
N ALA A 166 -39.96 -2.62 5.90
CA ALA A 166 -39.67 -3.24 4.61
C ALA A 166 -38.40 -2.68 3.94
N TYR A 167 -38.15 -1.36 4.05
CA TYR A 167 -36.93 -0.73 3.55
C TYR A 167 -35.68 -1.23 4.29
N ILE A 168 -35.74 -1.37 5.62
CA ILE A 168 -34.63 -1.93 6.41
C ILE A 168 -34.36 -3.39 6.01
N ASN A 169 -35.41 -4.19 5.81
CA ASN A 169 -35.27 -5.56 5.34
C ASN A 169 -34.62 -5.60 3.95
N TYR A 170 -35.06 -4.76 3.02
CA TYR A 170 -34.43 -4.62 1.71
C TYR A 170 -32.95 -4.24 1.78
N LEU A 171 -32.58 -3.30 2.66
CA LEU A 171 -31.16 -2.95 2.87
C LEU A 171 -30.34 -4.13 3.40
N ASN A 172 -30.90 -4.95 4.27
CA ASN A 172 -30.24 -6.15 4.78
C ASN A 172 -30.11 -7.24 3.68
N SER A 173 -31.15 -7.46 2.87
CA SER A 173 -31.10 -8.39 1.72
C SER A 173 -30.07 -7.94 0.70
N LEU A 174 -30.03 -6.64 0.38
CA LEU A 174 -29.01 -6.04 -0.48
C LEU A 174 -27.60 -6.17 0.14
N GLY A 175 -27.52 -6.06 1.47
CA GLY A 175 -26.32 -6.35 2.24
C GLY A 175 -25.83 -7.79 2.09
N SER A 176 -26.74 -8.77 2.12
CA SER A 176 -26.41 -10.17 1.87
C SER A 176 -25.88 -10.40 0.45
N MET A 177 -26.46 -9.75 -0.56
CA MET A 177 -25.96 -9.79 -1.95
C MET A 177 -24.57 -9.15 -2.09
N LEU A 178 -24.33 -8.06 -1.36
CA LEU A 178 -23.01 -7.41 -1.26
C LEU A 178 -21.98 -8.34 -0.61
N GLU A 179 -22.38 -9.09 0.42
CA GLU A 179 -21.49 -10.08 1.05
C GLU A 179 -21.10 -11.18 0.06
N GLY A 180 -22.06 -11.65 -0.75
CA GLY A 180 -21.85 -12.60 -1.85
C GLY A 180 -20.99 -12.08 -3.02
N GLY A 181 -20.66 -10.79 -3.04
CA GLY A 181 -19.73 -10.21 -4.02
C GLY A 181 -20.38 -9.72 -5.32
N GLU A 182 -21.70 -9.55 -5.34
CA GLU A 182 -22.42 -9.15 -6.54
C GLU A 182 -22.25 -7.64 -6.83
N GLY A 183 -21.59 -7.28 -7.92
CA GLY A 183 -21.23 -5.87 -8.21
C GLY A 183 -22.41 -4.91 -8.45
N THR A 184 -23.57 -5.42 -8.89
CA THR A 184 -24.79 -4.63 -9.11
C THR A 184 -25.39 -4.13 -7.80
N SER A 185 -25.32 -4.92 -6.74
CA SER A 185 -25.83 -4.58 -5.41
C SER A 185 -25.19 -3.30 -4.84
N LEU A 186 -23.88 -3.07 -5.07
CA LEU A 186 -23.19 -1.84 -4.64
C LEU A 186 -23.74 -0.60 -5.32
N LYS A 187 -23.99 -0.65 -6.63
CA LYS A 187 -24.56 0.47 -7.37
C LYS A 187 -25.97 0.79 -6.88
N LEU A 188 -26.78 -0.22 -6.59
CA LEU A 188 -28.11 -0.06 -6.02
C LEU A 188 -28.04 0.56 -4.63
N ALA A 189 -27.16 0.07 -3.77
CA ALA A 189 -26.98 0.56 -2.40
C ALA A 189 -26.57 2.05 -2.37
N MET A 190 -25.59 2.42 -3.20
CA MET A 190 -25.13 3.79 -3.32
C MET A 190 -26.18 4.72 -3.97
N ARG A 191 -27.03 4.19 -4.86
CA ARG A 191 -28.16 4.94 -5.42
C ARG A 191 -29.24 5.21 -4.38
N VAL A 192 -29.61 4.19 -3.61
CA VAL A 192 -30.58 4.29 -2.52
C VAL A 192 -30.11 5.31 -1.47
N LEU A 193 -28.83 5.27 -1.10
CA LEU A 193 -28.21 6.26 -0.21
C LEU A 193 -28.38 7.70 -0.74
N LYS A 194 -28.17 7.91 -2.04
CA LYS A 194 -28.32 9.22 -2.68
C LYS A 194 -29.77 9.71 -2.64
N GLU A 195 -30.72 8.86 -2.99
CA GLU A 195 -32.15 9.20 -2.98
C GLU A 195 -32.68 9.48 -1.57
N GLU A 196 -32.24 8.69 -0.59
CA GLU A 196 -32.57 8.91 0.83
C GLU A 196 -32.05 10.27 1.31
N SER A 197 -30.83 10.65 0.91
CA SER A 197 -30.25 11.94 1.27
C SER A 197 -31.04 13.13 0.71
N ILE A 198 -31.72 12.97 -0.44
CA ILE A 198 -32.48 14.03 -1.10
C ILE A 198 -33.89 14.13 -0.50
N HIS A 199 -34.57 13.00 -0.34
CA HIS A 199 -36.00 12.95 -0.10
C HIS A 199 -36.42 12.70 1.35
N MET A 200 -35.52 12.17 2.19
CA MET A 200 -35.84 11.84 3.59
C MET A 200 -35.21 12.81 4.61
N LYS A 201 -34.93 14.04 4.19
CA LYS A 201 -34.32 15.07 5.04
C LYS A 201 -35.24 15.44 6.23
N PRO A 202 -34.76 15.37 7.49
CA PRO A 202 -35.54 15.80 8.65
C PRO A 202 -35.74 17.32 8.74
N SER A 203 -34.88 18.09 8.07
CA SER A 203 -34.85 19.56 8.07
C SER A 203 -34.30 20.06 6.72
N GLU A 204 -34.41 21.35 6.42
CA GLU A 204 -33.82 21.96 5.21
C GLU A 204 -32.28 21.96 5.21
N ASP A 205 -31.66 21.68 6.36
CA ASP A 205 -30.22 21.53 6.51
C ASP A 205 -29.67 20.26 5.80
N TYR A 206 -28.34 20.20 5.67
CA TYR A 206 -27.62 19.04 5.15
C TYR A 206 -27.97 17.76 5.93
N TYR A 207 -28.27 16.68 5.22
CA TYR A 207 -28.60 15.37 5.78
C TYR A 207 -27.82 14.28 5.07
N PHE A 208 -27.09 13.50 5.85
CA PHE A 208 -26.40 12.30 5.39
C PHE A 208 -27.06 11.06 6.04
N PRO A 209 -27.52 10.06 5.25
CA PRO A 209 -28.13 8.85 5.80
C PRO A 209 -27.10 7.90 6.45
N PHE A 210 -26.65 8.24 7.65
CA PHE A 210 -25.57 7.55 8.35
C PHE A 210 -25.89 6.08 8.67
N LEU A 211 -27.15 5.76 9.00
CA LEU A 211 -27.56 4.39 9.31
C LEU A 211 -27.48 3.50 8.08
N THR A 212 -28.06 3.94 6.96
CA THR A 212 -28.01 3.25 5.67
C THR A 212 -26.57 3.03 5.22
N TYR A 213 -25.73 4.08 5.28
CA TYR A 213 -24.32 3.95 4.92
C TYR A 213 -23.56 2.99 5.86
N GLY A 214 -23.88 2.99 7.16
CA GLY A 214 -23.30 2.04 8.12
C GLY A 214 -23.62 0.59 7.79
N VAL A 215 -24.84 0.28 7.36
CA VAL A 215 -25.24 -1.06 6.88
C VAL A 215 -24.44 -1.45 5.65
N ILE A 216 -24.33 -0.55 4.66
CA ILE A 216 -23.55 -0.78 3.44
C ILE A 216 -22.08 -1.09 3.78
N ILE A 217 -21.44 -0.25 4.61
CA ILE A 217 -20.05 -0.45 5.03
C ILE A 217 -19.88 -1.78 5.76
N LYS A 218 -20.80 -2.14 6.65
CA LYS A 218 -20.74 -3.39 7.42
C LYS A 218 -20.70 -4.60 6.50
N HIS A 219 -21.66 -4.71 5.58
CA HIS A 219 -21.74 -5.83 4.65
C HIS A 219 -20.59 -5.83 3.64
N LEU A 220 -20.19 -4.65 3.15
CA LEU A 220 -19.05 -4.52 2.26
C LEU A 220 -17.74 -5.02 2.89
N LEU A 221 -17.49 -4.69 4.16
CA LEU A 221 -16.29 -5.13 4.86
C LEU A 221 -16.33 -6.64 5.16
N LEU A 222 -17.50 -7.26 5.20
CA LEU A 222 -17.68 -8.71 5.33
C LEU A 222 -17.68 -9.46 3.98
N SER A 223 -17.67 -8.73 2.87
CA SER A 223 -17.74 -9.29 1.52
C SER A 223 -16.60 -10.25 1.21
N ASP A 224 -16.95 -11.31 0.49
CA ASP A 224 -16.04 -12.31 -0.05
C ASP A 224 -15.25 -11.80 -1.27
N SER A 225 -15.75 -10.79 -1.97
CA SER A 225 -15.13 -10.27 -3.19
C SER A 225 -14.19 -9.08 -2.92
N PRO A 226 -12.86 -9.24 -3.06
CA PRO A 226 -11.92 -8.13 -2.89
C PRO A 226 -12.06 -7.08 -4.02
N ASP A 227 -12.52 -7.48 -5.20
CA ASP A 227 -12.71 -6.58 -6.34
C ASP A 227 -13.81 -5.57 -6.04
N LEU A 228 -14.90 -6.00 -5.41
CA LEU A 228 -15.99 -5.11 -5.00
C LEU A 228 -15.51 -4.08 -3.97
N VAL A 229 -14.68 -4.51 -3.02
CA VAL A 229 -14.05 -3.64 -2.01
C VAL A 229 -13.11 -2.62 -2.66
N THR A 230 -12.33 -3.03 -3.68
CA THR A 230 -11.43 -2.10 -4.39
C THR A 230 -12.21 -1.09 -5.24
N VAL A 231 -13.27 -1.51 -5.93
CA VAL A 231 -14.19 -0.61 -6.65
C VAL A 231 -14.79 0.42 -5.69
N PHE A 232 -15.29 -0.01 -4.53
CA PHE A 232 -15.79 0.94 -3.52
C PHE A 232 -14.71 1.92 -3.04
N ALA A 233 -13.50 1.43 -2.80
CA ALA A 233 -12.40 2.27 -2.35
C ALA A 233 -12.02 3.33 -3.39
N GLN A 234 -11.95 2.97 -4.67
CA GLN A 234 -11.46 3.83 -5.76
C GLN A 234 -12.54 4.76 -6.30
N ASP A 235 -13.71 4.21 -6.66
CA ASP A 235 -14.77 4.95 -7.37
C ASP A 235 -15.66 5.74 -6.42
N TYR A 236 -15.63 5.45 -5.11
CA TYR A 236 -16.49 6.12 -4.13
C TYR A 236 -15.71 6.82 -3.02
N VAL A 237 -14.96 6.09 -2.20
CA VAL A 237 -14.30 6.68 -1.01
C VAL A 237 -13.12 7.60 -1.38
N TYR A 238 -12.37 7.23 -2.42
CA TYR A 238 -11.28 8.05 -2.91
C TYR A 238 -11.77 9.27 -3.69
N GLU A 239 -12.82 9.13 -4.51
CA GLU A 239 -13.36 10.24 -5.31
C GLU A 239 -14.14 11.26 -4.45
N PHE A 240 -15.03 10.80 -3.56
CA PHE A 240 -15.96 11.69 -2.85
C PHE A 240 -15.55 11.96 -1.40
N SER A 241 -15.43 13.24 -1.04
CA SER A 241 -14.95 13.66 0.29
C SER A 241 -15.97 13.48 1.41
N ASP A 242 -17.27 13.56 1.10
CA ASP A 242 -18.35 13.29 2.05
C ASP A 242 -18.43 11.82 2.44
N LEU A 243 -18.40 10.93 1.44
CA LEU A 243 -18.35 9.49 1.68
C LEU A 243 -17.13 9.09 2.50
N ARG A 244 -15.98 9.73 2.24
CA ARG A 244 -14.73 9.50 2.99
C ARG A 244 -14.85 9.88 4.46
N LEU A 245 -15.34 11.08 4.76
CA LEU A 245 -15.49 11.55 6.15
C LEU A 245 -16.48 10.65 6.92
N GLU A 246 -17.64 10.38 6.32
CA GLU A 246 -18.68 9.57 6.96
C GLU A 246 -18.25 8.10 7.07
N PHE A 247 -17.40 7.61 6.15
CA PHE A 247 -16.78 6.29 6.27
C PHE A 247 -15.91 6.23 7.52
N PHE A 248 -14.98 7.18 7.70
CA PHE A 248 -14.13 7.22 8.89
C PHE A 248 -14.93 7.35 10.19
N LYS A 249 -16.06 8.06 10.15
CA LYS A 249 -16.95 8.20 11.31
C LYS A 249 -17.76 6.93 11.62
N ALA A 250 -18.09 6.13 10.61
CA ALA A 250 -18.85 4.89 10.77
C ALA A 250 -18.01 3.73 11.33
N ILE A 251 -16.75 3.61 10.91
CA ILE A 251 -15.89 2.47 11.25
C ILE A 251 -15.77 2.20 12.76
N PRO A 252 -15.56 3.18 13.65
CA PRO A 252 -15.47 2.91 15.09
C PRO A 252 -16.74 2.29 15.70
N THR A 253 -17.91 2.52 15.09
CA THR A 253 -19.18 1.93 15.52
C THR A 253 -19.33 0.52 14.95
N VAL A 254 -19.13 0.36 13.64
CA VAL A 254 -19.21 -0.94 12.95
C VAL A 254 -18.20 -1.94 13.51
N SER A 255 -16.98 -1.47 13.82
CA SER A 255 -15.92 -2.29 14.41
C SER A 255 -16.25 -2.81 15.81
N LYS A 256 -17.22 -2.24 16.54
CA LYS A 256 -17.64 -2.77 17.85
C LYS A 256 -18.63 -3.92 17.72
N GLU A 257 -19.40 -3.96 16.63
CA GLU A 257 -20.40 -5.01 16.38
C GLU A 257 -19.75 -6.30 15.86
N ILE A 258 -18.62 -6.18 15.17
CA ILE A 258 -17.96 -7.31 14.50
C ILE A 258 -16.89 -7.91 15.43
N PRO A 259 -16.86 -9.25 15.61
CA PRO A 259 -15.83 -9.92 16.42
C PRO A 259 -14.40 -9.53 16.01
N LEU A 260 -13.52 -9.43 17.00
CA LEU A 260 -12.08 -9.12 16.81
C LEU A 260 -11.36 -10.20 15.99
N SER A 261 -11.86 -11.44 16.00
CA SER A 261 -11.30 -12.58 15.26
C SER A 261 -11.59 -12.55 13.76
N ASN A 262 -12.47 -11.67 13.28
CA ASN A 262 -12.80 -11.60 11.86
C ASN A 262 -11.65 -10.93 11.08
N THR A 263 -10.80 -11.76 10.49
CA THR A 263 -9.65 -11.33 9.68
C THR A 263 -10.09 -10.67 8.38
N ARG A 264 -11.14 -11.19 7.73
CA ARG A 264 -11.70 -10.67 6.47
C ARG A 264 -12.09 -9.20 6.58
N TYR A 265 -12.84 -8.85 7.63
CA TYR A 265 -13.19 -7.47 7.94
C TYR A 265 -11.95 -6.57 7.98
N SER A 266 -10.91 -7.04 8.67
CA SER A 266 -9.69 -6.29 8.91
C SER A 266 -8.86 -6.14 7.62
N GLU A 267 -8.81 -7.18 6.77
CA GLU A 267 -8.12 -7.15 5.48
C GLU A 267 -8.84 -6.26 4.46
N ASN A 268 -10.17 -6.31 4.40
CA ASN A 268 -10.99 -5.45 3.55
C ASN A 268 -10.87 -3.99 3.99
N LEU A 269 -10.96 -3.71 5.30
CA LEU A 269 -10.77 -2.37 5.84
C LEU A 269 -9.36 -1.83 5.54
N PHE A 270 -8.33 -2.65 5.72
CA PHE A 270 -6.97 -2.28 5.34
C PHE A 270 -6.85 -1.98 3.84
N SER A 271 -7.49 -2.79 2.98
CA SER A 271 -7.44 -2.60 1.53
C SER A 271 -8.07 -1.27 1.11
N ILE A 272 -9.19 -0.88 1.71
CA ILE A 272 -9.79 0.45 1.48
C ILE A 272 -8.82 1.55 1.91
N LEU A 273 -8.31 1.49 3.15
CA LEU A 273 -7.39 2.51 3.68
C LEU A 273 -6.07 2.59 2.91
N TYR A 274 -5.56 1.46 2.41
CA TYR A 274 -4.34 1.40 1.62
C TYR A 274 -4.48 2.12 0.28
N ASN A 275 -5.66 2.07 -0.34
CA ASN A 275 -5.98 2.77 -1.58
C ASN A 275 -6.09 4.29 -1.40
N LEU A 276 -6.31 4.79 -0.18
CA LEU A 276 -6.35 6.23 0.13
C LEU A 276 -4.94 6.83 0.14
N LYS A 277 -4.39 7.10 -1.04
CA LYS A 277 -3.01 7.60 -1.21
C LYS A 277 -2.85 9.05 -0.78
N ASP A 278 -3.75 9.92 -1.25
CA ASP A 278 -3.65 11.37 -1.08
C ASP A 278 -4.80 11.86 -0.19
N LEU A 279 -4.47 12.09 1.09
CA LEU A 279 -5.37 12.73 2.04
C LEU A 279 -5.12 14.22 2.02
N PRO A 280 -6.20 15.03 2.03
CA PRO A 280 -6.04 16.46 2.00
C PRO A 280 -5.30 16.93 3.25
N SER A 281 -4.27 17.74 3.03
CA SER A 281 -3.37 18.24 4.07
C SER A 281 -3.59 19.71 4.36
N THR A 282 -4.23 20.45 3.43
CA THR A 282 -4.46 21.89 3.54
C THR A 282 -5.95 22.23 3.46
N THR A 283 -6.32 23.41 3.98
CA THR A 283 -7.72 23.87 3.99
C THR A 283 -8.19 24.29 2.60
N GLU A 284 -7.23 24.59 1.72
CA GLU A 284 -7.47 24.98 0.34
C GLU A 284 -7.86 23.77 -0.51
N GLU A 285 -7.27 22.60 -0.26
CA GLU A 285 -7.68 21.32 -0.87
C GLU A 285 -9.10 20.89 -0.47
N LEU A 286 -9.60 21.38 0.68
CA LEU A 286 -10.97 21.15 1.16
C LEU A 286 -11.98 22.20 0.67
N ALA A 287 -11.56 23.19 -0.12
CA ALA A 287 -12.42 24.31 -0.48
C ALA A 287 -13.48 23.94 -1.53
N ASP A 288 -13.12 23.13 -2.52
CA ASP A 288 -14.01 22.62 -3.58
C ASP A 288 -13.92 21.08 -3.66
N PRO A 289 -14.45 20.35 -2.67
CA PRO A 289 -14.44 18.90 -2.69
C PRO A 289 -15.48 18.36 -3.68
N ASP A 290 -15.13 17.28 -4.39
CA ASP A 290 -16.13 16.46 -5.07
C ASP A 290 -16.98 15.75 -4.00
N LEU A 291 -18.29 15.97 -4.06
CA LEU A 291 -19.27 15.45 -3.11
C LEU A 291 -20.27 14.56 -3.83
N TYR A 292 -20.57 13.42 -3.23
CA TYR A 292 -21.56 12.49 -3.74
C TYR A 292 -23.00 13.02 -3.52
N ILE A 293 -23.20 13.72 -2.41
CA ILE A 293 -24.48 14.31 -1.97
C ILE A 293 -24.42 15.85 -2.05
N SER A 294 -25.58 16.49 -2.07
CA SER A 294 -25.71 17.96 -2.07
C SER A 294 -24.91 18.62 -0.95
N ALA A 295 -24.07 19.59 -1.29
CA ALA A 295 -23.19 20.29 -0.36
C ALA A 295 -23.92 20.93 0.83
N PRO A 296 -23.32 20.95 2.04
CA PRO A 296 -23.86 21.72 3.16
C PRO A 296 -23.77 23.22 2.88
N ALA A 297 -24.85 23.96 3.18
CA ALA A 297 -24.85 25.43 3.08
C ALA A 297 -23.90 26.11 4.09
N LYS A 298 -23.61 25.44 5.22
CA LYS A 298 -22.80 25.99 6.32
C LYS A 298 -21.32 25.63 6.15
N LYS A 299 -20.47 26.64 5.92
CA LYS A 299 -18.99 26.49 5.86
C LYS A 299 -18.34 25.99 7.16
N LYS A 300 -19.07 26.04 8.30
CA LYS A 300 -18.61 25.48 9.58
C LYS A 300 -18.84 23.96 9.70
N HIS A 301 -19.42 23.31 8.70
CA HIS A 301 -19.69 21.88 8.74
C HIS A 301 -18.38 21.06 8.86
N PRO A 302 -18.37 19.92 9.58
CA PRO A 302 -17.19 19.06 9.72
C PRO A 302 -16.52 18.64 8.40
N LEU A 303 -17.29 18.57 7.31
CA LEU A 303 -16.79 18.31 5.95
C LEU A 303 -15.70 19.28 5.50
N PHE A 304 -15.78 20.55 5.91
CA PHE A 304 -14.83 21.59 5.55
C PHE A 304 -13.73 21.79 6.61
N GLN A 305 -13.67 20.94 7.64
CA GLN A 305 -12.73 21.06 8.75
C GLN A 305 -11.71 19.92 8.72
N ILE A 306 -10.45 20.22 8.42
CA ILE A 306 -9.36 19.22 8.44
C ILE A 306 -9.27 18.51 9.79
N ALA A 307 -9.45 19.23 10.89
CA ALA A 307 -9.39 18.66 12.23
C ALA A 307 -10.41 17.52 12.43
N ALA A 308 -11.59 17.61 11.80
CA ALA A 308 -12.57 16.53 11.84
C ALA A 308 -12.11 15.31 11.02
N HIS A 309 -11.61 15.54 9.81
CA HIS A 309 -11.05 14.47 8.96
C HIS A 309 -9.89 13.75 9.66
N GLN A 310 -8.91 14.48 10.20
CA GLN A 310 -7.78 13.93 10.93
C GLN A 310 -8.20 13.16 12.19
N ARG A 311 -9.19 13.67 12.93
CA ARG A 311 -9.72 12.98 14.10
C ARG A 311 -10.36 11.63 13.73
N TYR A 312 -11.28 11.62 12.77
CA TYR A 312 -11.96 10.38 12.38
C TYR A 312 -11.01 9.41 11.68
N PHE A 313 -10.04 9.91 10.92
CA PHE A 313 -8.95 9.11 10.35
C PHE A 313 -8.15 8.39 11.45
N GLN A 314 -7.75 9.10 12.51
CA GLN A 314 -7.07 8.49 13.65
C GLN A 314 -7.94 7.44 14.35
N GLU A 315 -9.21 7.75 14.64
CA GLU A 315 -10.13 6.80 15.27
C GLU A 315 -10.31 5.52 14.42
N THR A 316 -10.36 5.66 13.10
CA THR A 316 -10.47 4.54 12.14
C THR A 316 -9.22 3.66 12.15
N TRP A 317 -8.04 4.26 12.06
CA TRP A 317 -6.79 3.49 12.09
C TRP A 317 -6.55 2.81 13.43
N LEU A 318 -6.90 3.45 14.55
CA LEU A 318 -6.81 2.81 15.87
C LEU A 318 -7.77 1.63 15.98
N ALA A 319 -8.99 1.75 15.45
CA ALA A 319 -9.93 0.63 15.36
C ALA A 319 -9.36 -0.54 14.55
N LEU A 320 -8.68 -0.27 13.44
CA LEU A 320 -8.00 -1.30 12.65
C LEU A 320 -6.79 -1.91 13.40
N LEU A 321 -5.92 -1.08 13.97
CA LEU A 321 -4.69 -1.53 14.65
C LEU A 321 -4.96 -2.31 15.94
N SER A 322 -6.13 -2.12 16.57
CA SER A 322 -6.57 -2.94 17.70
C SER A 322 -6.91 -4.39 17.35
N ARG A 323 -6.98 -4.73 16.05
CA ARG A 323 -7.32 -6.06 15.54
C ARG A 323 -6.05 -6.81 15.08
N PRO A 324 -6.00 -8.15 15.18
CA PRO A 324 -4.85 -8.92 14.72
C PRO A 324 -4.75 -8.91 13.19
N LEU A 325 -3.63 -8.39 12.65
CA LEU A 325 -3.39 -8.23 11.21
C LEU A 325 -2.00 -8.75 10.78
N PRO A 326 -1.71 -10.06 10.94
CA PRO A 326 -0.38 -10.59 10.67
C PRO A 326 0.03 -10.50 9.19
N SER A 327 -0.90 -10.71 8.25
CA SER A 327 -0.63 -10.71 6.81
C SER A 327 -0.22 -9.33 6.28
N LYS A 328 -0.87 -8.26 6.78
CA LYS A 328 -0.73 -6.88 6.29
C LYS A 328 0.16 -5.99 7.17
N GLN A 329 0.67 -6.48 8.29
CA GLN A 329 1.47 -5.70 9.23
C GLN A 329 2.68 -5.02 8.58
N ARG A 330 3.38 -5.71 7.68
CA ARG A 330 4.55 -5.17 6.95
C ARG A 330 4.19 -4.00 6.04
N ASP A 331 3.03 -4.09 5.38
CA ASP A 331 2.54 -3.05 4.49
C ASP A 331 2.13 -1.81 5.28
N ILE A 332 1.45 -2.00 6.42
CA ILE A 332 1.11 -0.92 7.37
C ILE A 332 2.38 -0.20 7.81
N LEU A 333 3.37 -0.93 8.35
CA LEU A 333 4.61 -0.33 8.85
C LEU A 333 5.42 0.38 7.75
N THR A 334 5.31 -0.08 6.49
CA THR A 334 5.94 0.57 5.34
C THR A 334 5.34 1.94 5.03
N ILE A 335 4.02 2.09 5.15
CA ILE A 335 3.33 3.36 4.84
C ILE A 335 3.20 4.27 6.06
N LEU A 336 3.27 3.71 7.28
CA LEU A 336 3.03 4.40 8.55
C LEU A 336 3.77 5.74 8.68
N PRO A 337 5.09 5.84 8.43
CA PRO A 337 5.84 7.06 8.72
C PRO A 337 5.50 8.23 7.80
N LYS A 338 5.15 7.95 6.54
CA LYS A 338 4.93 8.97 5.50
C LYS A 338 3.46 9.26 5.22
N ARG A 339 2.57 8.27 5.38
CA ARG A 339 1.14 8.38 5.01
C ARG A 339 0.18 8.38 6.20
N ILE A 340 0.59 7.92 7.38
CA ILE A 340 -0.31 7.77 8.53
C ILE A 340 0.03 8.79 9.62
N ILE A 341 1.28 8.79 10.11
CA ILE A 341 1.73 9.67 11.20
C ILE A 341 1.43 11.16 10.94
N PRO A 342 1.67 11.72 9.74
CA PRO A 342 1.43 13.16 9.49
C PRO A 342 -0.04 13.59 9.65
N HIS A 343 -0.99 12.68 9.47
CA HIS A 343 -2.42 12.99 9.52
C HIS A 343 -3.05 12.66 10.89
N PHE A 344 -2.27 12.18 11.86
CA PHE A 344 -2.74 11.89 13.20
C PHE A 344 -2.68 13.16 14.06
N PRO A 345 -3.78 13.61 14.68
CA PRO A 345 -3.74 14.73 15.61
C PRO A 345 -2.95 14.39 16.88
N ASN A 346 -3.00 13.13 17.35
CA ASN A 346 -2.23 12.64 18.49
C ASN A 346 -1.44 11.35 18.12
N PRO A 347 -0.29 11.47 17.45
CA PRO A 347 0.51 10.31 17.01
C PRO A 347 1.06 9.44 18.15
N ARG A 348 1.09 9.97 19.39
CA ARG A 348 1.57 9.28 20.60
C ARG A 348 0.83 7.97 20.88
N LEU A 349 -0.41 7.83 20.43
CA LEU A 349 -1.20 6.60 20.61
C LEU A 349 -0.62 5.40 19.83
N LEU A 350 0.24 5.64 18.84
CA LEU A 350 0.93 4.59 18.09
C LEU A 350 2.19 4.08 18.80
N MET A 351 2.62 4.73 19.90
CA MET A 351 3.88 4.42 20.56
C MET A 351 3.90 2.99 21.12
N ASP A 352 2.84 2.58 21.81
CA ASP A 352 2.75 1.24 22.40
C ASP A 352 2.79 0.17 21.31
N TYR A 353 1.99 0.35 20.25
CA TYR A 353 2.00 -0.53 19.08
C TYR A 353 3.38 -0.60 18.41
N LEU A 354 4.03 0.55 18.19
CA LEU A 354 5.37 0.58 17.57
C LEU A 354 6.44 -0.02 18.47
N THR A 355 6.32 0.15 19.78
CA THR A 355 7.24 -0.42 20.78
C THR A 355 7.11 -1.93 20.82
N ASP A 356 5.88 -2.45 20.87
CA ASP A 356 5.63 -3.89 20.86
C ASP A 356 6.10 -4.54 19.54
N THR A 357 5.80 -3.90 18.41
CA THR A 357 6.25 -4.37 17.08
C THR A 357 7.75 -4.23 16.84
N TYR A 358 8.42 -3.32 17.56
CA TYR A 358 9.87 -3.24 17.56
C TYR A 358 10.50 -4.31 18.46
N ASN A 359 9.84 -4.65 19.56
CA ASN A 359 10.32 -5.66 20.50
C ASN A 359 10.27 -7.09 19.94
N THR A 360 9.33 -7.40 19.05
CA THR A 360 9.21 -8.73 18.39
C THR A 360 10.44 -9.12 17.58
N GLY A 361 11.20 -8.17 17.04
CA GLY A 361 12.44 -8.42 16.30
C GLY A 361 12.25 -8.77 14.81
N GLY A 362 13.37 -9.06 14.14
CA GLY A 362 13.42 -9.39 12.71
C GLY A 362 12.97 -8.24 11.79
N VAL A 363 12.45 -8.61 10.61
CA VAL A 363 12.08 -7.64 9.56
C VAL A 363 10.99 -6.66 10.00
N ILE A 364 10.08 -7.08 10.89
CA ILE A 364 9.00 -6.24 11.40
C ILE A 364 9.57 -5.10 12.25
N ALA A 365 10.55 -5.40 13.11
CA ALA A 365 11.22 -4.39 13.91
C ALA A 365 11.99 -3.37 13.06
N LEU A 366 12.63 -3.82 11.96
CA LEU A 366 13.30 -2.93 11.01
C LEU A 366 12.34 -1.91 10.37
N LEU A 367 11.12 -2.34 10.04
CA LEU A 367 10.09 -1.46 9.48
C LEU A 367 9.49 -0.53 10.55
N ALA A 368 9.29 -1.02 11.77
CA ALA A 368 8.79 -0.24 12.89
C ALA A 368 9.77 0.87 13.32
N LEU A 369 11.08 0.65 13.18
CA LEU A 369 12.13 1.59 13.57
C LEU A 369 11.95 2.99 12.96
N GLN A 370 11.51 3.08 11.70
CA GLN A 370 11.27 4.38 11.07
C GLN A 370 10.11 5.14 11.73
N GLY A 371 9.01 4.44 12.01
CA GLY A 371 7.84 5.02 12.66
C GLY A 371 8.16 5.44 14.10
N LEU A 372 8.85 4.57 14.84
CA LEU A 372 9.30 4.84 16.20
C LEU A 372 10.23 6.07 16.23
N PHE A 373 11.21 6.14 15.34
CA PHE A 373 12.11 7.29 15.26
C PHE A 373 11.39 8.59 14.97
N ASN A 374 10.44 8.59 14.02
CA ASN A 374 9.64 9.79 13.75
C ASN A 374 8.92 10.26 15.02
N LEU A 375 8.35 9.35 15.80
CA LEU A 375 7.68 9.70 17.06
C LEU A 375 8.67 10.19 18.14
N MET A 376 9.86 9.59 18.24
CA MET A 376 10.91 10.06 19.16
C MET A 376 11.33 11.49 18.81
N MET A 377 11.56 11.77 17.52
CA MET A 377 12.03 13.07 17.04
C MET A 377 10.94 14.16 17.09
N SER A 378 9.70 13.84 16.72
CA SER A 378 8.63 14.84 16.62
C SER A 378 7.91 15.10 17.94
N HIS A 379 7.89 14.11 18.84
CA HIS A 379 7.11 14.18 20.09
C HIS A 379 7.94 14.00 21.36
N ASN A 380 9.28 13.96 21.26
CA ASN A 380 10.21 13.82 22.39
C ASN A 380 9.86 12.62 23.28
N LEU A 381 9.53 11.49 22.65
CA LEU A 381 9.31 10.22 23.35
C LEU A 381 10.64 9.47 23.43
N ASP A 382 10.95 8.93 24.60
CA ASP A 382 12.18 8.15 24.81
C ASP A 382 11.89 6.65 24.73
N TYR A 383 12.70 5.92 23.97
CA TYR A 383 12.73 4.46 23.98
C TYR A 383 13.92 3.97 24.84
N PRO A 384 13.67 3.17 25.90
CA PRO A 384 14.73 2.70 26.78
C PRO A 384 15.69 1.75 26.05
N ASN A 385 16.99 1.85 26.33
CA ASN A 385 18.01 0.97 25.73
C ASN A 385 17.97 0.91 24.19
N PHE A 386 17.76 2.06 23.55
CA PHE A 386 17.69 2.19 22.10
C PHE A 386 18.88 1.55 21.36
N PHE A 387 20.12 1.90 21.75
CA PHE A 387 21.32 1.39 21.08
C PHE A 387 21.57 -0.10 21.24
N PRO A 388 21.44 -0.72 22.44
CA PRO A 388 21.48 -2.18 22.57
C PRO A 388 20.48 -2.89 21.65
N LYS A 389 19.24 -2.40 21.56
CA LYS A 389 18.23 -3.00 20.67
C LYS A 389 18.55 -2.77 19.19
N LEU A 390 19.05 -1.59 18.83
CA LEU A 390 19.53 -1.28 17.48
C LEU A 390 20.71 -2.17 17.08
N TYR A 391 21.62 -2.45 18.02
CA TYR A 391 22.76 -3.34 17.83
C TYR A 391 22.32 -4.79 17.63
N ALA A 392 21.28 -5.25 18.35
CA ALA A 392 20.69 -6.57 18.17
C ALA A 392 19.96 -6.74 16.83
N LEU A 393 19.54 -5.65 16.17
CA LEU A 393 18.94 -5.70 14.83
C LEU A 393 19.96 -5.87 13.69
N LEU A 394 21.25 -5.68 13.97
CA LEU A 394 22.33 -6.07 13.07
C LEU A 394 22.52 -7.59 13.15
N ASP A 395 21.59 -8.34 12.60
CA ASP A 395 21.63 -9.80 12.52
C ASP A 395 22.20 -10.29 11.16
N ARG A 396 22.35 -11.61 11.04
CA ARG A 396 22.86 -12.26 9.81
C ARG A 396 21.92 -12.04 8.62
N ASP A 397 20.62 -11.94 8.87
CA ASP A 397 19.61 -11.84 7.82
C ASP A 397 19.53 -10.44 7.24
N LEU A 398 19.80 -9.39 8.02
CA LEU A 398 19.67 -7.98 7.65
C LEU A 398 20.32 -7.66 6.29
N MET A 399 21.52 -8.18 6.03
CA MET A 399 22.25 -7.91 4.79
C MET A 399 21.55 -8.49 3.55
N HIS A 400 20.66 -9.47 3.74
CA HIS A 400 19.90 -10.16 2.70
C HIS A 400 18.44 -9.65 2.59
N VAL A 401 17.96 -8.83 3.53
CA VAL A 401 16.58 -8.30 3.52
C VAL A 401 16.40 -7.20 2.48
N LYS A 402 15.26 -7.21 1.77
CA LYS A 402 14.84 -6.19 0.79
C LYS A 402 14.86 -4.75 1.33
N TYR A 403 14.56 -4.56 2.61
CA TYR A 403 14.42 -3.25 3.25
C TYR A 403 15.73 -2.71 3.85
N ARG A 404 16.87 -3.37 3.63
CA ARG A 404 18.18 -2.98 4.19
C ARG A 404 18.56 -1.52 3.90
N SER A 405 18.27 -1.00 2.70
CA SER A 405 18.60 0.40 2.37
C SER A 405 17.85 1.40 3.23
N ARG A 406 16.60 1.08 3.63
CA ARG A 406 15.84 1.94 4.55
C ARG A 406 16.45 1.91 5.95
N PHE A 407 16.87 0.73 6.39
CA PHE A 407 17.56 0.57 7.67
C PHE A 407 18.88 1.34 7.70
N PHE A 408 19.74 1.22 6.68
CA PHE A 408 21.04 1.90 6.65
C PHE A 408 20.92 3.43 6.62
N ARG A 409 19.90 4.00 5.96
CA ARG A 409 19.59 5.44 6.04
C ARG A 409 19.30 5.89 7.48
N LEU A 410 18.52 5.10 8.21
CA LEU A 410 18.22 5.37 9.62
C LEU A 410 19.44 5.16 10.51
N LEU A 411 20.20 4.10 10.26
CA LEU A 411 21.42 3.79 11.02
C LEU A 411 22.47 4.89 10.85
N GLU A 412 22.65 5.43 9.64
CA GLU A 412 23.49 6.60 9.38
C GLU A 412 23.04 7.79 10.22
N LEU A 413 21.74 8.08 10.25
CA LEU A 413 21.19 9.16 11.05
C LEU A 413 21.44 8.97 12.56
N PHE A 414 21.30 7.75 13.07
CA PHE A 414 21.54 7.44 14.49
C PHE A 414 23.01 7.55 14.87
N LEU A 415 23.91 6.99 14.05
CA LEU A 415 25.34 6.94 14.35
C LEU A 415 26.08 8.24 14.01
N ASN A 416 25.47 9.15 13.26
CA ASN A 416 25.98 10.52 13.07
C ASN A 416 25.72 11.46 14.27
N SER A 417 25.10 10.96 15.36
CA SER A 417 24.88 11.74 16.57
C SER A 417 26.21 12.07 17.28
N SER A 418 26.37 13.34 17.69
CA SER A 418 27.60 13.84 18.32
C SER A 418 27.86 13.31 19.74
N HIS A 419 26.85 12.76 20.40
CA HIS A 419 26.92 12.34 21.81
C HIS A 419 27.22 10.84 22.00
N LEU A 420 27.69 10.17 20.96
CA LEU A 420 27.99 8.74 21.02
C LEU A 420 29.41 8.46 21.51
N PRO A 421 29.59 7.56 22.48
CA PRO A 421 30.91 7.13 22.88
C PRO A 421 31.56 6.29 21.77
N ALA A 422 32.88 6.47 21.59
CA ALA A 422 33.62 5.78 20.53
C ALA A 422 33.55 4.24 20.64
N VAL A 423 33.47 3.70 21.86
CA VAL A 423 33.34 2.25 22.10
C VAL A 423 32.05 1.70 21.46
N LEU A 424 30.95 2.43 21.58
CA LEU A 424 29.68 2.05 20.96
C LEU A 424 29.81 2.01 19.44
N VAL A 425 30.34 3.08 18.84
CA VAL A 425 30.52 3.17 17.39
C VAL A 425 31.47 2.07 16.88
N ALA A 426 32.54 1.78 17.62
CA ALA A 426 33.45 0.67 17.32
C ALA A 426 32.72 -0.69 17.29
N SER A 427 31.82 -0.94 18.23
CA SER A 427 30.99 -2.17 18.24
C SER A 427 30.10 -2.28 17.02
N PHE A 428 29.44 -1.19 16.62
CA PHE A 428 28.64 -1.17 15.39
C PHE A 428 29.51 -1.45 14.15
N ILE A 429 30.67 -0.79 14.02
CA ILE A 429 31.61 -1.03 12.92
C ILE A 429 32.05 -2.48 12.88
N LYS A 430 32.52 -3.03 14.01
CA LYS A 430 33.05 -4.40 14.09
C LYS A 430 31.98 -5.45 13.79
N ARG A 431 30.75 -5.30 14.33
CA ARG A 431 29.63 -6.19 13.99
C ARG A 431 29.27 -6.11 12.51
N MET A 432 29.16 -4.91 11.93
CA MET A 432 28.90 -4.75 10.49
C MET A 432 30.00 -5.39 9.63
N ALA A 433 31.26 -5.23 10.01
CA ALA A 433 32.40 -5.83 9.32
C ALA A 433 32.36 -7.36 9.35
N ARG A 434 32.01 -7.96 10.51
CA ARG A 434 31.80 -9.41 10.64
C ARG A 434 30.66 -9.91 9.75
N LEU A 435 29.52 -9.20 9.75
CA LEU A 435 28.39 -9.53 8.89
C LEU A 435 28.74 -9.45 7.40
N CYS A 436 29.67 -8.57 7.00
CA CYS A 436 30.09 -8.45 5.61
C CYS A 436 30.77 -9.71 5.05
N LEU A 437 31.32 -10.59 5.90
CA LEU A 437 31.97 -11.82 5.44
C LEU A 437 31.00 -12.78 4.74
N ALA A 438 29.73 -12.78 5.14
CA ALA A 438 28.67 -13.58 4.54
C ALA A 438 27.71 -12.75 3.66
N ALA A 439 27.94 -11.44 3.56
CA ALA A 439 27.02 -10.52 2.91
C ALA A 439 27.12 -10.57 1.38
N PRO A 440 26.03 -10.23 0.66
CA PRO A 440 26.08 -10.04 -0.78
C PRO A 440 26.93 -8.79 -1.13
N PRO A 441 27.56 -8.73 -2.32
CA PRO A 441 28.37 -7.57 -2.75
C PRO A 441 27.56 -6.26 -2.69
N SER A 442 26.27 -6.34 -3.02
CA SER A 442 25.31 -5.25 -2.94
C SER A 442 25.12 -4.63 -1.54
N ALA A 443 25.38 -5.37 -0.46
CA ALA A 443 25.38 -4.83 0.90
C ALA A 443 26.77 -4.32 1.30
N ILE A 444 27.84 -5.02 0.89
CA ILE A 444 29.23 -4.66 1.19
C ILE A 444 29.56 -3.25 0.66
N VAL A 445 29.07 -2.90 -0.54
CA VAL A 445 29.26 -1.56 -1.13
C VAL A 445 28.63 -0.43 -0.31
N THR A 446 27.63 -0.71 0.52
CA THR A 446 27.03 0.27 1.44
C THR A 446 27.82 0.36 2.74
N VAL A 447 28.26 -0.79 3.28
CA VAL A 447 28.93 -0.85 4.59
C VAL A 447 30.33 -0.23 4.58
N ILE A 448 31.10 -0.39 3.49
CA ILE A 448 32.47 0.15 3.43
C ILE A 448 32.49 1.68 3.51
N PRO A 449 31.77 2.44 2.66
CA PRO A 449 31.71 3.90 2.77
C PRO A 449 31.09 4.37 4.09
N PHE A 450 30.14 3.60 4.63
CA PHE A 450 29.56 3.91 5.92
C PHE A 450 30.59 3.79 7.05
N THR A 451 31.37 2.71 7.05
CA THR A 451 32.48 2.51 8.00
C THR A 451 33.52 3.62 7.88
N TYR A 452 33.87 4.02 6.66
CA TYR A 452 34.76 5.16 6.42
C TYR A 452 34.22 6.45 7.06
N ASN A 453 32.94 6.77 6.83
CA ASN A 453 32.30 7.96 7.40
C ASN A 453 32.32 7.93 8.94
N LEU A 454 32.01 6.78 9.56
CA LEU A 454 32.04 6.63 11.02
C LEU A 454 33.45 6.78 11.61
N MET A 455 34.48 6.24 10.95
CA MET A 455 35.87 6.40 11.39
C MET A 455 36.38 7.82 11.24
N ARG A 456 35.94 8.54 10.19
CA ARG A 456 36.21 9.97 10.04
C ARG A 456 35.56 10.80 11.14
N LEU A 457 34.33 10.46 11.51
CA LEU A 457 33.59 11.13 12.58
C LEU A 457 34.18 10.82 13.97
N HIS A 458 34.64 9.59 14.18
CA HIS A 458 35.24 9.12 15.43
C HIS A 458 36.67 8.58 15.19
N PRO A 459 37.70 9.46 15.17
CA PRO A 459 39.08 9.07 14.87
C PRO A 459 39.66 8.00 15.82
N THR A 460 39.14 7.86 17.03
CA THR A 460 39.53 6.78 17.95
C THR A 460 39.23 5.39 17.40
N CYS A 461 38.25 5.24 16.51
CA CYS A 461 37.93 3.97 15.86
C CYS A 461 39.02 3.53 14.85
N THR A 462 39.90 4.44 14.41
CA THR A 462 40.98 4.08 13.45
C THR A 462 42.04 3.18 14.06
N PHE A 463 42.10 3.06 15.39
CA PHE A 463 42.96 2.07 16.05
C PHE A 463 42.62 0.63 15.66
N MET A 464 41.40 0.36 15.19
CA MET A 464 41.02 -0.95 14.67
C MET A 464 41.57 -1.24 13.26
N LEU A 465 41.98 -0.21 12.51
CA LEU A 465 42.67 -0.34 11.22
C LEU A 465 44.18 -0.40 11.40
N HIS A 466 44.72 0.48 12.24
CA HIS A 466 46.16 0.57 12.47
C HIS A 466 46.46 0.62 13.97
N ARG A 467 46.92 -0.51 14.50
CA ARG A 467 47.33 -0.65 15.91
C ARG A 467 48.84 -0.81 16.00
N VAL A 468 49.50 0.17 16.59
CA VAL A 468 50.90 0.05 17.00
C VAL A 468 50.93 -0.52 18.42
N LEU A 469 51.54 -1.68 18.60
CA LEU A 469 51.70 -2.29 19.91
C LEU A 469 52.68 -1.46 20.75
N GLY A 470 52.26 -1.10 21.97
CA GLY A 470 53.13 -0.40 22.92
C GLY A 470 54.26 -1.28 23.45
N LYS A 471 55.23 -0.67 24.14
CA LYS A 471 56.39 -1.37 24.74
C LYS A 471 56.02 -2.37 25.85
N GLU A 472 54.79 -2.30 26.35
CA GLU A 472 54.28 -3.16 27.43
C GLU A 472 53.78 -4.52 26.93
N VAL A 473 53.57 -4.67 25.62
CA VAL A 473 53.13 -5.93 25.02
C VAL A 473 54.35 -6.69 24.52
N ASP A 474 54.58 -7.89 25.06
CA ASP A 474 55.68 -8.77 24.63
C ASP A 474 55.48 -9.21 23.17
N GLY A 475 56.01 -8.43 22.23
CA GLY A 475 55.92 -8.72 20.79
C GLY A 475 56.48 -10.09 20.41
N LYS A 476 57.43 -10.62 21.19
CA LYS A 476 57.95 -11.99 21.02
C LYS A 476 56.91 -13.06 21.34
N ARG A 477 56.06 -12.83 22.35
CA ARG A 477 55.01 -13.76 22.77
C ARG A 477 53.86 -13.79 21.76
N LEU A 478 53.50 -12.63 21.21
CA LEU A 478 52.50 -12.53 20.13
C LEU A 478 52.93 -13.25 18.86
N LEU A 479 54.21 -13.21 18.51
CA LEU A 479 54.75 -13.93 17.34
C LEU A 479 54.70 -15.46 17.53
N THR A 480 54.82 -15.94 18.77
CA THR A 480 54.81 -17.39 19.07
C THR A 480 53.42 -17.95 19.34
N GLU A 481 52.54 -17.20 20.01
CA GLU A 481 51.22 -17.67 20.47
C GLU A 481 50.04 -17.10 19.65
N GLY A 482 50.28 -16.08 18.81
CA GLY A 482 49.24 -15.35 18.08
C GLY A 482 48.54 -14.29 18.94
N TYR A 483 47.62 -13.54 18.31
CA TYR A 483 46.79 -12.54 18.99
C TYR A 483 45.34 -13.03 19.07
N THR A 484 44.80 -13.10 20.28
CA THR A 484 43.39 -13.45 20.52
C THR A 484 42.52 -12.20 20.40
N ASP A 485 41.54 -12.22 19.50
CA ASP A 485 40.59 -11.12 19.32
C ASP A 485 39.73 -10.93 20.60
N PRO A 486 39.75 -9.76 21.26
CA PRO A 486 38.94 -9.50 22.45
C PRO A 486 37.46 -9.26 22.15
N PHE A 487 37.05 -9.16 20.88
CA PHE A 487 35.66 -8.89 20.51
C PHE A 487 34.74 -10.08 20.80
N ASN A 488 33.70 -9.84 21.60
CA ASN A 488 32.62 -10.80 21.86
C ASN A 488 31.41 -10.52 20.95
N GLU A 489 31.12 -11.45 20.03
CA GLU A 489 30.00 -11.33 19.08
C GLU A 489 28.63 -11.47 19.76
N ASP A 490 28.52 -12.32 20.80
CA ASP A 490 27.27 -12.65 21.49
C ASP A 490 26.85 -11.59 22.53
N GLU A 491 27.71 -10.61 22.79
CA GLU A 491 27.41 -9.52 23.73
C GLU A 491 26.25 -8.65 23.21
N VAL A 492 25.31 -8.32 24.10
CA VAL A 492 24.11 -7.54 23.76
C VAL A 492 24.37 -6.05 23.95
N ASP A 493 25.18 -5.69 24.95
CA ASP A 493 25.52 -4.30 25.24
C ASP A 493 26.68 -3.82 24.34
N PRO A 494 26.46 -2.91 23.38
CA PRO A 494 27.51 -2.40 22.50
C PRO A 494 28.63 -1.66 23.27
N LEU A 495 28.45 -1.33 24.55
CA LEU A 495 29.51 -0.73 25.37
C LEU A 495 30.50 -1.76 25.93
N LYS A 496 30.18 -3.05 25.91
CA LYS A 496 30.95 -4.13 26.59
C LYS A 496 31.55 -5.17 25.65
N THR A 497 31.45 -4.96 24.35
CA THR A 497 31.85 -5.96 23.33
C THR A 497 33.37 -6.16 23.21
N GLY A 498 34.19 -5.21 23.67
CA GLY A 498 35.65 -5.22 23.42
C GLY A 498 36.05 -4.80 22.00
N ALA A 499 35.13 -4.29 21.17
CA ALA A 499 35.41 -3.97 19.76
C ALA A 499 36.55 -2.96 19.54
N LEU A 500 36.67 -1.94 20.41
CA LEU A 500 37.72 -0.93 20.27
C LEU A 500 39.13 -1.50 20.48
N GLU A 501 39.25 -2.60 21.24
CA GLU A 501 40.52 -3.30 21.47
C GLU A 501 40.84 -4.31 20.36
N SER A 502 39.84 -4.66 19.55
CA SER A 502 39.95 -5.52 18.37
C SER A 502 40.59 -4.81 17.16
N SER A 503 40.70 -5.54 16.05
CA SER A 503 41.12 -5.07 14.73
C SER A 503 40.15 -5.55 13.64
N LEU A 504 40.13 -4.90 12.47
CA LEU A 504 39.17 -5.16 11.38
C LEU A 504 39.73 -6.04 10.26
N TRP A 505 40.12 -7.28 10.59
CA TRP A 505 40.61 -8.25 9.60
C TRP A 505 39.56 -8.57 8.53
N GLU A 506 38.28 -8.43 8.85
CA GLU A 506 37.18 -8.70 7.94
C GLU A 506 37.22 -7.79 6.72
N LEU A 507 37.43 -6.50 6.93
CA LEU A 507 37.51 -5.53 5.84
C LEU A 507 38.80 -5.70 5.02
N GLU A 508 39.89 -6.15 5.67
CA GLU A 508 41.12 -6.52 4.98
C GLU A 508 40.89 -7.72 4.05
N THR A 509 40.22 -8.78 4.51
CA THR A 509 39.92 -9.95 3.67
C THR A 509 39.04 -9.59 2.46
N LEU A 510 38.12 -8.63 2.61
CA LEU A 510 37.26 -8.16 1.53
C LEU A 510 38.02 -7.44 0.39
N GLN A 511 39.28 -7.06 0.59
CA GLN A 511 40.12 -6.53 -0.50
C GLN A 511 40.43 -7.58 -1.58
N SER A 512 40.30 -8.86 -1.25
CA SER A 512 40.45 -10.00 -2.16
C SER A 512 39.11 -10.52 -2.72
N HIS A 513 38.04 -9.74 -2.59
CA HIS A 513 36.70 -10.13 -3.06
C HIS A 513 36.67 -10.34 -4.59
N TYR A 514 35.90 -11.32 -5.06
CA TYR A 514 35.82 -11.69 -6.48
C TYR A 514 35.36 -10.55 -7.39
N HIS A 515 34.48 -9.67 -6.89
CA HIS A 515 33.99 -8.52 -7.63
C HIS A 515 34.97 -7.34 -7.53
N PRO A 516 35.51 -6.82 -8.66
CA PRO A 516 36.59 -5.84 -8.65
C PRO A 516 36.19 -4.51 -8.02
N ASN A 517 34.96 -4.01 -8.24
CA ASN A 517 34.52 -2.74 -7.64
C ASN A 517 34.40 -2.84 -6.10
N VAL A 518 34.12 -4.04 -5.56
CA VAL A 518 34.04 -4.24 -4.11
C VAL A 518 35.45 -4.27 -3.53
N ALA A 519 36.36 -5.00 -4.17
CA ALA A 519 37.78 -5.06 -3.79
C ALA A 519 38.44 -3.67 -3.81
N THR A 520 38.21 -2.86 -4.84
CA THR A 520 38.75 -1.49 -4.91
C THR A 520 38.13 -0.58 -3.86
N LEU A 521 36.83 -0.71 -3.57
CA LEU A 521 36.19 0.06 -2.52
C LEU A 521 36.74 -0.31 -1.14
N ALA A 522 37.00 -1.59 -0.87
CA ALA A 522 37.60 -2.05 0.38
C ALA A 522 39.02 -1.50 0.58
N LYS A 523 39.80 -1.37 -0.50
CA LYS A 523 41.16 -0.79 -0.46
C LYS A 523 41.20 0.67 -0.02
N ILE A 524 40.09 1.43 -0.14
CA ILE A 524 40.01 2.82 0.35
C ILE A 524 40.31 2.90 1.85
N LEU A 525 40.00 1.86 2.62
CA LEU A 525 40.30 1.81 4.06
C LEU A 525 41.80 1.62 4.37
N SER A 526 42.56 1.09 3.41
CA SER A 526 44.02 0.93 3.49
C SER A 526 44.78 2.12 2.91
N GLU A 527 44.11 2.92 2.09
CA GLU A 527 44.63 4.17 1.55
C GLU A 527 44.48 5.33 2.54
N GLN A 528 45.09 6.47 2.21
CA GLN A 528 44.99 7.67 3.06
C GLN A 528 43.57 8.27 3.00
N PHE A 529 43.06 8.68 4.16
CA PHE A 529 41.71 9.25 4.32
C PHE A 529 41.63 10.69 3.79
N THR A 530 41.65 10.84 2.46
CA THR A 530 41.66 12.13 1.75
C THR A 530 40.27 12.73 1.58
N LYS A 531 39.24 11.90 1.38
CA LYS A 531 37.87 12.36 1.17
C LYS A 531 37.20 12.76 2.49
N GLN A 532 36.45 13.86 2.52
CA GLN A 532 35.77 14.31 3.75
C GLN A 532 34.66 13.33 4.17
N GLN A 533 33.77 12.98 3.24
CA GLN A 533 32.66 12.06 3.45
C GLN A 533 32.25 11.42 2.12
N TYR A 534 31.72 10.20 2.16
CA TYR A 534 31.00 9.57 1.05
C TYR A 534 29.50 9.76 1.23
N SER A 535 28.79 10.18 0.17
CA SER A 535 27.32 10.19 0.16
C SER A 535 26.82 8.75 0.14
N LEU A 536 26.12 8.30 1.18
CA LEU A 536 25.64 6.91 1.22
C LEU A 536 24.52 6.66 0.22
N GLU A 537 23.71 7.66 -0.15
CA GLU A 537 22.63 7.51 -1.13
C GLU A 537 23.13 6.99 -2.49
N ASP A 538 24.38 7.27 -2.87
CA ASP A 538 24.99 6.77 -4.11
C ASP A 538 25.30 5.26 -4.05
N PHE A 539 25.44 4.71 -2.84
CA PHE A 539 25.80 3.32 -2.57
C PHE A 539 24.63 2.51 -1.99
N LEU A 540 23.47 3.14 -1.78
CA LEU A 540 22.24 2.50 -1.36
C LEU A 540 21.47 1.96 -2.58
N ASP A 541 20.56 1.01 -2.34
CA ASP A 541 19.66 0.44 -3.36
C ASP A 541 20.32 -0.33 -4.52
N HIS A 542 21.61 -0.65 -4.43
CA HIS A 542 22.23 -1.62 -5.34
C HIS A 542 21.66 -3.03 -5.11
N SER A 543 21.40 -3.73 -6.21
CA SER A 543 20.97 -5.12 -6.27
C SER A 543 21.87 -5.90 -7.22
N TYR A 544 21.79 -7.23 -7.22
CA TYR A 544 22.47 -8.05 -8.22
C TYR A 544 22.07 -7.69 -9.65
N THR A 545 20.79 -7.34 -9.88
CA THR A 545 20.31 -6.91 -11.20
C THR A 545 20.98 -5.60 -11.62
N SER A 546 20.98 -4.59 -10.76
CA SER A 546 21.64 -3.30 -11.03
C SER A 546 23.14 -3.46 -11.29
N MET A 547 23.82 -4.32 -10.51
CA MET A 547 25.24 -4.61 -10.71
C MET A 547 25.51 -5.32 -12.04
N LEU A 548 24.69 -6.29 -12.41
CA LEU A 548 24.82 -7.00 -13.69
C LEU A 548 24.53 -6.07 -14.87
N ASP A 549 23.48 -5.25 -14.80
CA ASP A 549 23.13 -4.26 -15.82
C ASP A 549 24.26 -3.23 -15.99
N ALA A 550 24.90 -2.83 -14.89
CA ALA A 550 26.06 -1.95 -14.91
C ALA A 550 27.28 -2.59 -15.59
N GLU A 551 27.48 -3.91 -15.47
CA GLU A 551 28.54 -4.62 -16.20
C GLU A 551 28.18 -4.81 -17.69
N MET A 552 26.94 -5.18 -18.00
CA MET A 552 26.48 -5.38 -19.38
C MET A 552 26.48 -4.09 -20.21
N SER A 553 26.28 -2.94 -19.58
CA SER A 553 26.31 -1.63 -20.24
C SER A 553 27.73 -1.07 -20.44
N LYS A 554 28.77 -1.72 -19.89
CA LYS A 554 30.15 -1.28 -20.13
C LYS A 554 30.54 -1.51 -21.58
N LYS A 555 31.08 -0.46 -22.20
CA LYS A 555 31.72 -0.58 -23.52
C LYS A 555 32.98 -1.41 -23.36
N ILE A 556 33.08 -2.48 -24.15
CA ILE A 556 34.30 -3.29 -24.25
C ILE A 556 35.38 -2.40 -24.85
N THR A 557 36.36 -2.02 -24.02
CA THR A 557 37.48 -1.14 -24.43
C THR A 557 38.74 -1.93 -24.77
N ARG A 558 38.83 -3.18 -24.33
CA ARG A 558 39.95 -4.09 -24.55
C ARG A 558 39.41 -5.46 -24.89
N ASP A 559 40.09 -6.14 -25.80
CA ASP A 559 39.76 -7.52 -26.13
C ASP A 559 39.96 -8.42 -24.90
N PRO A 560 39.04 -9.36 -24.65
CA PRO A 560 39.15 -10.27 -23.52
C PRO A 560 40.37 -11.19 -23.69
N VAL A 561 41.06 -11.46 -22.59
CA VAL A 561 42.21 -12.36 -22.57
C VAL A 561 41.73 -13.79 -22.34
N VAL A 562 42.39 -14.75 -22.98
CA VAL A 562 42.13 -16.19 -22.84
C VAL A 562 43.31 -16.89 -22.17
N GLU A 563 43.05 -18.05 -21.57
CA GLU A 563 44.09 -18.89 -20.99
C GLU A 563 44.93 -19.56 -22.09
N TYR A 564 46.25 -19.48 -21.98
CA TYR A 564 47.19 -19.99 -23.00
C TYR A 564 47.36 -21.51 -22.96
N ILE A 565 47.33 -22.10 -21.75
CA ILE A 565 47.55 -23.53 -21.53
C ILE A 565 46.22 -24.15 -21.09
N VAL A 566 45.40 -24.56 -22.05
CA VAL A 566 44.15 -25.25 -21.76
C VAL A 566 44.42 -26.76 -21.68
N PRO A 567 44.05 -27.44 -20.58
CA PRO A 567 44.21 -28.89 -20.48
C PRO A 567 43.36 -29.60 -21.54
N LYS A 568 43.97 -30.53 -22.29
CA LYS A 568 43.29 -31.29 -23.35
C LYS A 568 42.19 -32.24 -22.80
N LYS A 569 42.32 -32.65 -21.55
CA LYS A 569 41.45 -33.60 -20.85
C LYS A 569 40.73 -32.89 -19.70
N ILE A 570 39.56 -32.34 -19.99
CA ILE A 570 38.79 -31.52 -19.01
C ILE A 570 37.90 -32.39 -18.11
N PHE A 571 37.34 -33.48 -18.64
CA PHE A 571 36.35 -34.34 -17.99
C PHE A 571 36.82 -35.77 -17.68
N SER A 572 38.09 -36.09 -17.88
CA SER A 572 38.62 -37.45 -17.62
C SER A 572 39.62 -37.43 -16.48
N GLU A 573 39.47 -38.32 -15.49
CA GLU A 573 40.51 -38.56 -14.49
C GLU A 573 41.83 -38.97 -15.18
N GLU A 574 42.94 -38.42 -14.74
CA GLU A 574 44.24 -38.64 -15.39
C GLU A 574 44.70 -40.10 -15.29
N GLU A 575 44.94 -40.75 -16.44
CA GLU A 575 45.92 -41.83 -16.52
C GLU A 575 47.32 -41.25 -16.81
N LYS A 576 48.31 -41.88 -16.15
CA LYS A 576 49.69 -41.44 -15.92
C LYS A 576 50.47 -41.00 -17.18
N LYS A 577 51.21 -39.88 -16.99
CA LYS A 577 52.51 -39.46 -17.57
C LYS A 577 52.84 -39.97 -18.98
N ASP A 578 52.69 -39.09 -19.97
CA ASP A 578 53.57 -39.08 -21.14
C ASP A 578 54.72 -38.09 -20.89
N ASP A 579 55.95 -38.58 -21.08
CA ASP A 579 57.20 -38.06 -20.52
C ASP A 579 57.84 -36.84 -21.21
N ASP A 580 57.15 -36.08 -22.07
CA ASP A 580 57.85 -35.09 -22.94
C ASP A 580 57.44 -33.60 -22.85
N ASP A 581 56.52 -33.17 -21.97
CA ASP A 581 56.22 -31.74 -21.79
C ASP A 581 56.16 -31.33 -20.30
N ALA A 582 57.32 -31.36 -19.65
CA ALA A 582 57.49 -30.83 -18.30
C ALA A 582 57.60 -29.30 -18.31
N ALA A 583 56.52 -28.61 -17.92
CA ALA A 583 56.64 -27.24 -17.41
C ALA A 583 55.82 -26.96 -16.14
N LEU A 584 54.65 -27.55 -15.93
CA LEU A 584 53.88 -27.46 -14.69
C LEU A 584 53.02 -28.72 -14.52
N PRO A 585 52.85 -29.27 -13.30
CA PRO A 585 51.85 -30.32 -13.07
C PRO A 585 50.46 -29.77 -13.44
N PRO A 586 49.65 -30.51 -14.20
CA PRO A 586 48.27 -30.10 -14.48
C PRO A 586 47.53 -29.90 -13.15
N ALA A 587 46.85 -28.76 -13.03
CA ALA A 587 46.06 -28.47 -11.84
C ALA A 587 44.97 -29.54 -11.69
N GLN A 588 45.01 -30.27 -10.57
CA GLN A 588 44.03 -31.29 -10.24
C GLN A 588 42.62 -30.67 -10.28
N ASN A 589 41.80 -31.13 -11.22
CA ASN A 589 40.44 -30.63 -11.36
C ASN A 589 39.59 -31.21 -10.23
N MET A 590 39.40 -30.43 -9.14
CA MET A 590 38.60 -30.86 -7.99
C MET A 590 37.15 -31.25 -8.38
N LEU A 591 36.64 -30.80 -9.53
CA LEU A 591 35.32 -31.25 -10.01
C LEU A 591 35.30 -32.76 -10.26
N LEU A 592 36.37 -33.33 -10.83
CA LEU A 592 36.46 -34.75 -11.17
C LEU A 592 36.55 -35.64 -9.92
N GLU A 593 37.04 -35.12 -8.80
CA GLU A 593 37.06 -35.84 -7.52
C GLU A 593 35.66 -36.06 -6.94
N PHE A 594 34.72 -35.16 -7.25
CA PHE A 594 33.37 -35.18 -6.68
C PHE A 594 32.30 -35.63 -7.68
N TRP A 595 32.61 -35.66 -8.98
CA TRP A 595 31.66 -35.96 -10.05
C TRP A 595 32.21 -37.03 -10.98
N ASP A 596 31.47 -38.13 -11.07
CA ASP A 596 31.71 -39.17 -12.05
C ASP A 596 31.11 -38.77 -13.40
N PHE A 597 31.95 -38.70 -14.42
CA PHE A 597 31.58 -38.36 -15.79
C PHE A 597 31.69 -39.57 -16.74
N SER A 598 31.79 -40.79 -16.19
CA SER A 598 31.89 -42.06 -16.94
C SER A 598 30.73 -42.31 -17.91
#